data_AF-A0A1G2X9E4-F1
#
_entry.id   AF-A0A1G2X9E4-F1
#
_cell.length_a   1.000
_cell.length_b   1.000
_cell.length_c   1.000
_cell.angle_alpha   90.00
_cell.angle_beta   90.00
_cell.angle_gamma   90.00
#
_symmetry.space_group_name_H-M   'P 1'
#
loop_
_entity.id
_entity.type
_entity.pdbx_description
1 polymer ?
#
loop_
_entity_poly.entity_id
_entity_poly.type
_entity_poly.pdbx_seq_one_letter_code
_entity_poly.pdbx_strand_id
1 'polypeptide(L)'
;MGRIKYLLFFLLPFVFAAGCINGQAVFSLNKDGSGKVSIEGLFDYPAYCLLTDEDCADGEKFFVEQLKTMVSSGGLAAWSGVNWKVLDDGRCYFKGTAYFSDINKVDFFIGSAKTGIKLELARRSDAKPTVELKLQDNFQLDPQIRKLPADIFKTVSMNFVAAMPGEIENSENFQRLDNKTVMFVFSGGQWLSYLRNNIVQATLASDGSDSFDYKTEIGGAKKDYAEILKRIETACRNAHTSKDSNSISDSKDLSLKARLREGLAAQEQGNFERAVKIYEYIIKNGRADEKSSAGAAYQIGVCLHKMGRREQAIKQFESVIKKYPQSPAALKSEKMLADISLAESRKKAEEKAKVFVVDTIPKLYAEDVDPNTASIKITFSEPMKKTGWFYSSFAPADFPAAAGKPAFDSTGSEWTLPVALEAGKIYAVAVNCGDDAKLIKNFQTGFQSVSGQMCEKFVFVFATSQADPNAEPITIDDEFIERCEKAK
;
A
#
# COMPACT_ATOMS: atom_id res chain seq x y z
N MET A 1 54.49 -19.13 -14.41
CA MET A 1 53.12 -19.66 -14.61
C MET A 1 52.17 -18.80 -13.82
N GLY A 2 51.30 -18.03 -14.48
CA GLY A 2 50.39 -17.08 -13.85
C GLY A 2 49.14 -16.80 -14.69
N ARG A 3 48.19 -16.10 -14.04
CA ARG A 3 46.84 -15.62 -14.44
C ARG A 3 45.71 -16.61 -14.11
N ILE A 4 44.84 -16.40 -13.11
CA ILE A 4 43.80 -15.36 -12.85
C ILE A 4 42.72 -15.27 -13.94
N LYS A 5 41.46 -15.59 -13.57
CA LYS A 5 40.23 -14.81 -13.83
C LYS A 5 39.08 -15.25 -12.88
N TYR A 6 38.50 -14.25 -12.20
CA TYR A 6 37.40 -14.21 -11.23
C TYR A 6 36.04 -14.69 -11.81
N LEU A 7 34.91 -14.94 -11.11
CA LEU A 7 34.23 -14.08 -10.12
C LEU A 7 32.99 -14.79 -9.49
N LEU A 8 32.66 -14.39 -8.25
CA LEU A 8 31.59 -14.73 -7.29
C LEU A 8 30.18 -15.10 -7.80
N PHE A 9 29.48 -16.02 -7.11
CA PHE A 9 28.04 -15.94 -6.79
C PHE A 9 27.70 -16.85 -5.58
N PHE A 10 27.39 -16.28 -4.41
CA PHE A 10 26.98 -17.00 -3.19
C PHE A 10 25.59 -16.49 -2.74
N LEU A 11 24.64 -17.43 -2.62
CA LEU A 11 23.49 -17.52 -1.69
C LEU A 11 22.72 -16.23 -1.30
N LEU A 12 21.62 -15.98 -2.03
CA LEU A 12 20.27 -15.37 -1.74
C LEU A 12 20.04 -14.50 -0.47
N PRO A 13 19.13 -13.48 -0.50
CA PRO A 13 17.73 -13.70 -0.93
C PRO A 13 16.88 -12.55 -1.50
N PHE A 14 15.96 -12.92 -2.39
CA PHE A 14 14.94 -12.04 -2.95
C PHE A 14 13.62 -12.13 -2.18
N VAL A 15 13.37 -11.14 -1.34
CA VAL A 15 12.04 -10.62 -1.05
C VAL A 15 12.11 -9.10 -1.19
N PHE A 16 11.07 -8.53 -1.81
CA PHE A 16 10.82 -7.10 -2.02
C PHE A 16 11.60 -6.48 -3.17
N ALA A 17 11.24 -6.91 -4.38
CA ALA A 17 11.61 -6.26 -5.62
C ALA A 17 10.41 -6.32 -6.57
N ALA A 18 9.61 -5.26 -6.55
CA ALA A 18 8.41 -4.99 -7.34
C ALA A 18 7.25 -5.95 -7.12
N GLY A 19 6.43 -5.59 -6.13
CA GLY A 19 5.11 -6.14 -5.96
C GLY A 19 4.35 -5.37 -4.88
N CYS A 20 3.15 -4.89 -5.19
CA CYS A 20 2.22 -4.41 -4.19
C CYS A 20 1.97 -5.54 -3.20
N ILE A 21 2.47 -5.40 -1.98
CA ILE A 21 2.13 -6.30 -0.88
C ILE A 21 1.12 -5.54 -0.07
N ASN A 22 -0.14 -5.97 -0.16
CA ASN A 22 -1.19 -5.50 0.74
C ASN A 22 -1.57 -6.70 1.60
N GLY A 23 -1.32 -6.59 2.89
CA GLY A 23 -1.59 -7.69 3.79
C GLY A 23 -1.44 -7.32 5.25
N GLN A 24 -1.77 -8.28 6.10
CA GLN A 24 -1.63 -8.16 7.54
C GLN A 24 -1.05 -9.44 8.15
N ALA A 25 -0.23 -9.25 9.17
CA ALA A 25 0.24 -10.30 10.06
C ALA A 25 -0.24 -9.94 11.47
N VAL A 26 -1.13 -10.76 12.02
CA VAL A 26 -1.74 -10.55 13.34
C VAL A 26 -1.19 -11.57 14.32
N PHE A 27 -0.33 -11.13 15.22
CA PHE A 27 0.24 -11.91 16.31
C PHE A 27 -0.70 -11.87 17.50
N SER A 28 -0.96 -13.03 18.08
CA SER A 28 -1.61 -13.18 19.38
C SER A 28 -0.65 -13.92 20.30
N LEU A 29 -0.22 -13.24 21.36
CA LEU A 29 0.79 -13.74 22.29
C LEU A 29 0.15 -14.16 23.61
N ASN A 30 0.65 -15.26 24.16
CA ASN A 30 0.37 -15.70 25.51
C ASN A 30 1.45 -15.24 26.47
N LYS A 31 1.15 -15.30 27.78
CA LYS A 31 2.05 -14.82 28.83
C LYS A 31 3.31 -15.68 28.98
N ASP A 32 3.39 -16.84 28.34
CA ASP A 32 4.58 -17.70 28.33
C ASP A 32 5.46 -17.45 27.10
N GLY A 33 4.97 -16.72 26.09
CA GLY A 33 5.64 -16.48 24.80
C GLY A 33 5.18 -17.42 23.69
N SER A 34 4.32 -18.40 23.98
CA SER A 34 3.58 -19.14 22.96
C SER A 34 2.57 -18.23 22.27
N GLY A 35 2.14 -18.60 21.07
CA GLY A 35 1.24 -17.76 20.32
C GLY A 35 0.90 -18.27 18.94
N LYS A 36 0.22 -17.41 18.19
CA LYS A 36 -0.09 -17.62 16.78
C LYS A 36 0.12 -16.34 16.00
N VAL A 37 0.42 -16.48 14.72
CA VAL A 37 0.35 -15.39 13.75
C VAL A 37 -0.60 -15.77 12.62
N SER A 38 -1.60 -14.92 12.38
CA SER A 38 -2.49 -15.05 11.22
C SER A 38 -1.99 -14.11 10.13
N ILE A 39 -1.61 -14.69 9.00
CA ILE A 39 -1.06 -13.97 7.86
C ILE A 39 -2.10 -14.02 6.75
N GLU A 40 -2.47 -12.87 6.21
CA GLU A 40 -3.31 -12.75 5.04
C GLU A 40 -2.75 -11.65 4.14
N GLY A 41 -2.53 -11.97 2.87
CA GLY A 41 -1.91 -11.03 1.97
C GLY A 41 -2.12 -11.36 0.52
N LEU A 42 -2.09 -10.30 -0.28
CA LEU A 42 -1.98 -10.37 -1.73
C LEU A 42 -0.58 -9.93 -2.11
N PHE A 43 0.11 -10.80 -2.84
CA PHE A 43 1.49 -10.65 -3.24
C PHE A 43 1.52 -10.59 -4.76
N ASP A 44 2.04 -9.51 -5.35
CA ASP A 44 2.25 -9.51 -6.80
C ASP A 44 3.29 -10.57 -7.20
N TYR A 45 3.16 -11.05 -8.44
CA TYR A 45 4.12 -11.93 -9.08
C TYR A 45 5.53 -11.32 -9.00
N PRO A 46 6.58 -12.09 -8.66
CA PRO A 46 7.90 -11.51 -8.44
C PRO A 46 8.42 -10.89 -9.74
N ALA A 47 8.77 -9.59 -9.69
CA ALA A 47 9.67 -8.99 -10.67
C ALA A 47 11.08 -9.62 -10.69
N TYR A 48 11.36 -10.58 -9.78
CA TYR A 48 12.55 -11.45 -9.86
C TYR A 48 12.63 -12.26 -11.16
N CYS A 49 11.48 -12.62 -11.74
CA CYS A 49 11.41 -13.23 -13.08
C CYS A 49 11.88 -12.32 -14.22
N LEU A 50 12.12 -11.03 -13.94
CA LEU A 50 12.64 -10.05 -14.88
C LEU A 50 14.16 -9.86 -14.71
N LEU A 51 14.79 -10.41 -13.66
CA LEU A 51 16.17 -10.11 -13.26
C LEU A 51 17.13 -11.30 -13.35
N THR A 52 16.66 -12.53 -13.25
CA THR A 52 17.47 -13.73 -13.50
C THR A 52 17.02 -14.36 -14.82
N ASP A 53 17.96 -14.63 -15.73
CA ASP A 53 17.74 -15.31 -17.01
C ASP A 53 17.19 -16.77 -16.86
N GLU A 54 16.67 -17.13 -15.69
CA GLU A 54 16.01 -18.41 -15.44
C GLU A 54 14.56 -18.39 -15.96
N ASP A 55 14.16 -19.49 -16.59
CA ASP A 55 12.81 -19.67 -17.12
C ASP A 55 11.74 -19.56 -16.00
N CYS A 56 11.13 -18.39 -15.86
CA CYS A 56 9.88 -18.20 -15.12
C CYS A 56 8.65 -18.64 -15.93
N ALA A 57 8.71 -19.82 -16.52
CA ALA A 57 7.59 -20.39 -17.28
C ALA A 57 6.38 -20.76 -16.39
N ASP A 58 6.56 -20.87 -15.07
CA ASP A 58 5.49 -21.17 -14.11
C ASP A 58 5.72 -20.40 -12.78
N GLY A 59 5.22 -19.17 -12.60
CA GLY A 59 5.37 -18.52 -11.29
C GLY A 59 4.43 -19.03 -10.21
N GLU A 60 3.46 -19.87 -10.57
CA GLU A 60 2.82 -20.76 -9.61
C GLU A 60 3.86 -21.67 -8.95
N LYS A 61 4.81 -22.22 -9.72
CA LYS A 61 5.91 -23.02 -9.19
C LYS A 61 6.75 -22.23 -8.20
N PHE A 62 7.19 -21.04 -8.61
CA PHE A 62 8.01 -20.18 -7.76
C PHE A 62 7.29 -19.86 -6.45
N PHE A 63 6.02 -19.45 -6.53
CA PHE A 63 5.23 -19.12 -5.37
C PHE A 63 5.03 -20.33 -4.44
N VAL A 64 4.73 -21.50 -4.99
CA VAL A 64 4.56 -22.74 -4.19
C VAL A 64 5.86 -23.16 -3.50
N GLU A 65 7.03 -22.99 -4.13
CA GLU A 65 8.33 -23.21 -3.47
C GLU A 65 8.55 -22.22 -2.31
N GLN A 66 8.18 -20.94 -2.47
CA GLN A 66 8.24 -19.97 -1.37
C GLN A 66 7.30 -20.37 -0.23
N LEU A 67 6.08 -20.80 -0.53
CA LEU A 67 5.13 -21.28 0.47
C LEU A 67 5.69 -22.47 1.26
N LYS A 68 6.36 -23.41 0.58
CA LYS A 68 6.99 -24.56 1.24
C LYS A 68 8.00 -24.12 2.30
N THR A 69 8.85 -23.15 1.98
CA THR A 69 9.84 -22.62 2.92
C THR A 69 9.23 -21.83 4.07
N MET A 70 8.21 -21.01 3.80
CA MET A 70 7.50 -20.27 4.83
C MET A 70 6.79 -21.19 5.81
N VAL A 71 6.08 -22.20 5.29
CA VAL A 71 5.38 -23.18 6.11
C VAL A 71 6.36 -24.03 6.93
N SER A 72 7.57 -24.27 6.41
CA SER A 72 8.63 -25.03 7.09
C SER A 72 9.59 -24.17 7.93
N SER A 73 9.22 -22.92 8.23
CA SER A 73 10.08 -21.99 8.97
C SER A 73 10.43 -22.47 10.38
N GLY A 74 11.62 -22.09 10.84
CA GLY A 74 12.12 -22.46 12.17
C GLY A 74 11.29 -21.85 13.31
N GLY A 75 11.08 -22.62 14.37
CA GLY A 75 10.33 -22.18 15.56
C GLY A 75 8.80 -22.29 15.42
N LEU A 76 8.28 -22.71 14.27
CA LEU A 76 6.87 -22.98 14.07
C LEU A 76 6.52 -24.42 14.50
N ALA A 77 5.39 -24.58 15.18
CA ALA A 77 4.95 -25.84 15.75
C ALA A 77 3.82 -26.50 14.94
N ALA A 78 2.99 -25.72 14.24
CA ALA A 78 1.94 -26.19 13.33
C ALA A 78 1.39 -25.03 12.48
N TRP A 79 0.61 -25.36 11.45
CA TRP A 79 -0.22 -24.42 10.71
C TRP A 79 -1.67 -24.87 10.61
N SER A 80 -2.61 -23.94 10.54
CA SER A 80 -4.02 -24.19 10.23
C SER A 80 -4.54 -23.21 9.17
N GLY A 81 -5.63 -23.59 8.51
CA GLY A 81 -6.35 -22.69 7.60
C GLY A 81 -5.54 -22.21 6.40
N VAL A 82 -4.51 -22.95 5.98
CA VAL A 82 -3.61 -22.54 4.91
C VAL A 82 -4.32 -22.66 3.55
N ASN A 83 -4.52 -21.51 2.93
CA ASN A 83 -5.15 -21.35 1.62
C ASN A 83 -4.31 -20.41 0.76
N TRP A 84 -4.06 -20.81 -0.47
CA TRP A 84 -3.33 -20.02 -1.43
C TRP A 84 -3.89 -20.22 -2.82
N LYS A 85 -3.78 -19.19 -3.65
CA LYS A 85 -4.13 -19.26 -5.07
C LYS A 85 -3.33 -18.25 -5.86
N VAL A 86 -2.99 -18.61 -7.08
CA VAL A 86 -2.59 -17.63 -8.09
C VAL A 86 -3.87 -17.12 -8.74
N LEU A 87 -4.06 -15.80 -8.75
CA LEU A 87 -5.18 -15.12 -9.38
C LEU A 87 -4.96 -15.04 -10.90
N ASP A 88 -6.04 -14.82 -11.65
CA ASP A 88 -6.01 -14.70 -13.12
C ASP A 88 -5.13 -13.53 -13.61
N ASP A 89 -4.88 -12.55 -12.76
CA ASP A 89 -4.00 -11.41 -13.03
C ASP A 89 -2.52 -11.68 -12.67
N GLY A 90 -2.20 -12.89 -12.21
CA GLY A 90 -0.86 -13.32 -11.83
C GLY A 90 -0.49 -13.04 -10.37
N ARG A 91 -1.33 -12.33 -9.61
CA ARG A 91 -1.06 -12.10 -8.18
C ARG A 91 -1.29 -13.36 -7.37
N CYS A 92 -0.53 -13.52 -6.32
CA CYS A 92 -0.55 -14.66 -5.43
C CYS A 92 -1.26 -14.26 -4.13
N TYR A 93 -2.37 -14.91 -3.82
CA TYR A 93 -3.07 -14.75 -2.54
C TYR A 93 -2.61 -15.84 -1.58
N PHE A 94 -2.38 -15.46 -0.32
CA PHE A 94 -2.11 -16.39 0.77
C PHE A 94 -2.89 -15.99 2.02
N LYS A 95 -3.39 -17.01 2.72
CA LYS A 95 -3.94 -16.91 4.07
C LYS A 95 -3.54 -18.15 4.86
N GLY A 96 -3.11 -17.97 6.10
CA GLY A 96 -2.81 -19.08 6.99
C GLY A 96 -2.46 -18.62 8.40
N THR A 97 -2.64 -19.52 9.37
CA THR A 97 -2.29 -19.25 10.76
C THR A 97 -1.18 -20.19 11.19
N ALA A 98 -0.04 -19.63 11.60
CA ALA A 98 1.09 -20.37 12.14
C ALA A 98 1.07 -20.32 13.67
N TYR A 99 1.38 -21.44 14.33
CA TYR A 99 1.48 -21.55 15.78
C TYR A 99 2.93 -21.74 16.20
N PHE A 100 3.33 -21.16 17.32
CA PHE A 100 4.68 -21.25 17.86
C PHE A 100 4.65 -21.40 19.39
N SER A 101 5.61 -22.14 19.93
CA SER A 101 5.74 -22.34 21.39
C SER A 101 6.51 -21.22 22.08
N ASP A 102 7.29 -20.45 21.32
CA ASP A 102 8.12 -19.36 21.82
C ASP A 102 8.42 -18.39 20.68
N ILE A 103 7.84 -17.19 20.74
CA ILE A 103 8.01 -16.14 19.73
C ILE A 103 9.49 -15.79 19.50
N ASN A 104 10.34 -15.89 20.51
CA ASN A 104 11.76 -15.53 20.41
C ASN A 104 12.57 -16.54 19.58
N LYS A 105 12.00 -17.73 19.33
CA LYS A 105 12.57 -18.79 18.48
C LYS A 105 12.01 -18.80 17.07
N VAL A 106 11.02 -17.94 16.78
CA VAL A 106 10.41 -17.87 15.46
C VAL A 106 11.32 -17.10 14.52
N ASP A 107 11.71 -17.75 13.44
CA ASP A 107 12.39 -17.15 12.30
C ASP A 107 11.57 -17.46 11.05
N PHE A 108 10.86 -16.46 10.51
CA PHE A 108 10.18 -16.65 9.23
C PHE A 108 11.19 -16.68 8.10
N PHE A 109 11.08 -17.73 7.28
CA PHE A 109 11.83 -17.89 6.04
C PHE A 109 10.90 -17.68 4.84
N ILE A 110 11.44 -17.08 3.80
CA ILE A 110 10.86 -17.06 2.46
C ILE A 110 12.01 -17.41 1.52
N GLY A 111 11.92 -18.59 0.90
CA GLY A 111 13.02 -19.22 0.18
C GLY A 111 14.12 -19.65 1.15
N SER A 112 15.38 -19.44 0.75
CA SER A 112 16.55 -19.79 1.55
C SER A 112 16.92 -18.74 2.61
N ALA A 113 16.05 -17.78 2.93
CA ALA A 113 16.41 -16.68 3.82
C ALA A 113 15.38 -16.24 4.82
N LYS A 114 15.92 -15.70 5.91
CA LYS A 114 15.18 -15.04 6.97
C LYS A 114 14.65 -13.69 6.51
N THR A 115 13.44 -13.38 6.94
CA THR A 115 12.77 -12.08 6.68
C THR A 115 13.52 -10.87 7.25
N GLY A 116 14.42 -11.08 8.20
CA GLY A 116 15.25 -10.01 8.78
C GLY A 116 14.54 -9.12 9.80
N ILE A 117 13.23 -9.31 9.98
CA ILE A 117 12.40 -8.62 10.96
C ILE A 117 12.05 -9.64 12.04
N LYS A 118 12.15 -9.26 13.31
CA LYS A 118 11.84 -10.12 14.43
C LYS A 118 10.96 -9.41 15.44
N LEU A 119 9.90 -10.09 15.85
CA LEU A 119 9.15 -9.74 17.05
C LEU A 119 9.75 -10.52 18.20
N GLU A 120 10.09 -9.84 19.29
CA GLU A 120 10.59 -10.47 20.50
C GLU A 120 9.74 -10.08 21.69
N LEU A 121 9.56 -11.04 22.60
CA LEU A 121 8.98 -10.82 23.92
C LEU A 121 10.10 -10.96 24.95
N ALA A 122 10.61 -9.83 25.40
CA ALA A 122 11.69 -9.73 26.37
C ALA A 122 11.13 -9.74 27.81
N ARG A 123 11.69 -10.64 28.63
CA ARG A 123 11.48 -10.68 30.09
C ARG A 123 12.84 -10.63 30.78
N ARG A 124 13.18 -9.49 31.40
CA ARG A 124 14.38 -9.36 32.25
C ARG A 124 13.93 -9.54 33.71
N SER A 125 14.78 -10.12 34.55
CA SER A 125 14.44 -10.52 35.95
C SER A 125 13.76 -9.43 36.77
N ASP A 126 14.02 -8.16 36.47
CA ASP A 126 13.55 -6.99 37.21
C ASP A 126 12.91 -5.92 36.32
N ALA A 127 12.53 -6.28 35.08
CA ALA A 127 11.89 -5.35 34.13
C ALA A 127 10.51 -5.85 33.70
N LYS A 128 9.62 -4.89 33.43
CA LYS A 128 8.31 -5.18 32.88
C LYS A 128 8.42 -5.90 31.53
N PRO A 129 7.49 -6.82 31.20
CA PRO A 129 7.52 -7.53 29.93
C PRO A 129 7.43 -6.53 28.77
N THR A 130 8.30 -6.70 27.79
CA THR A 130 8.38 -5.78 26.66
C THR A 130 8.30 -6.55 25.35
N VAL A 131 7.46 -6.09 24.44
CA VAL A 131 7.43 -6.60 23.06
C VAL A 131 8.13 -5.62 22.16
N GLU A 132 9.13 -6.10 21.43
CA GLU A 132 10.01 -5.32 20.57
C GLU A 132 9.93 -5.84 19.14
N LEU A 133 9.80 -4.91 18.18
CA LEU A 133 9.91 -5.20 16.75
C LEU A 133 11.22 -4.63 16.23
N LYS A 134 12.15 -5.50 15.83
CA LYS A 134 13.50 -5.09 15.42
C LYS A 134 13.99 -5.78 14.18
N LEU A 135 15.04 -5.20 13.59
CA LEU A 135 15.84 -5.89 12.57
C LEU A 135 16.76 -6.89 13.26
N GLN A 136 16.92 -8.05 12.64
CA GLN A 136 17.90 -9.04 13.08
C GLN A 136 19.32 -8.50 12.88
N ASP A 137 20.23 -8.91 13.78
CA ASP A 137 21.64 -8.54 13.70
C ASP A 137 22.23 -8.92 12.34
N ASN A 138 23.01 -8.01 11.76
CA ASN A 138 23.61 -8.14 10.43
C ASN A 138 22.62 -8.26 9.26
N PHE A 139 21.34 -7.91 9.45
CA PHE A 139 20.41 -7.83 8.33
C PHE A 139 20.86 -6.78 7.31
N GLN A 140 21.17 -7.24 6.10
CA GLN A 140 21.52 -6.40 4.96
C GLN A 140 20.57 -6.75 3.81
N LEU A 141 19.94 -5.72 3.24
CA LEU A 141 19.28 -5.84 1.94
C LEU A 141 20.28 -6.36 0.91
N ASP A 142 19.84 -7.32 0.10
CA ASP A 142 20.58 -7.84 -1.05
C ASP A 142 21.11 -6.68 -1.92
N PRO A 143 22.40 -6.67 -2.30
CA PRO A 143 22.98 -5.65 -3.15
C PRO A 143 22.27 -5.44 -4.50
N GLN A 144 21.62 -6.46 -5.05
CA GLN A 144 20.80 -6.35 -6.27
C GLN A 144 19.49 -5.62 -5.99
N ILE A 145 18.89 -5.83 -4.82
CA ILE A 145 17.69 -5.10 -4.38
C ILE A 145 18.02 -3.62 -4.13
N ARG A 146 19.22 -3.29 -3.64
CA ARG A 146 19.69 -1.89 -3.53
C ARG A 146 19.82 -1.17 -4.87
N LYS A 147 19.96 -1.91 -5.98
CA LYS A 147 20.05 -1.34 -7.33
C LYS A 147 18.69 -1.02 -7.93
N LEU A 148 17.61 -1.46 -7.29
CA LEU A 148 16.25 -1.20 -7.74
C LEU A 148 15.84 0.24 -7.42
N PRO A 149 15.11 0.92 -8.32
CA PRO A 149 14.54 2.23 -8.04
C PRO A 149 13.74 2.24 -6.73
N ALA A 150 13.96 3.23 -5.87
CA ALA A 150 13.26 3.36 -4.58
C ALA A 150 11.72 3.36 -4.72
N ASP A 151 11.22 3.78 -5.88
CA ASP A 151 9.79 3.79 -6.22
C ASP A 151 9.14 2.42 -6.21
N ILE A 152 9.93 1.35 -6.40
CA ILE A 152 9.45 -0.03 -6.37
C ILE A 152 8.93 -0.44 -4.98
N PHE A 153 9.41 0.20 -3.91
CA PHE A 153 8.95 -0.07 -2.55
C PHE A 153 7.74 0.78 -2.14
N LYS A 154 7.38 1.81 -2.92
CA LYS A 154 6.27 2.72 -2.56
C LYS A 154 4.91 2.03 -2.48
N THR A 155 4.75 0.87 -3.13
CA THR A 155 3.50 0.11 -3.17
C THR A 155 3.44 -1.04 -2.15
N VAL A 156 4.50 -1.24 -1.36
CA VAL A 156 4.51 -2.23 -0.27
C VAL A 156 3.81 -1.63 0.94
N SER A 157 2.81 -2.32 1.47
CA SER A 157 2.06 -1.98 2.68
C SER A 157 1.64 -3.24 3.45
N MET A 158 2.37 -3.59 4.51
CA MET A 158 2.02 -4.69 5.39
C MET A 158 1.74 -4.20 6.80
N ASN A 159 0.55 -4.52 7.31
CA ASN A 159 0.16 -4.21 8.68
C ASN A 159 0.66 -5.32 9.61
N PHE A 160 1.48 -4.95 10.57
CA PHE A 160 1.91 -5.84 11.63
C PHE A 160 1.12 -5.51 12.89
N VAL A 161 0.29 -6.42 13.35
CA VAL A 161 -0.56 -6.23 14.52
C VAL A 161 -0.11 -7.21 15.59
N ALA A 162 0.08 -6.74 16.81
CA ALA A 162 0.43 -7.59 17.95
C ALA A 162 -0.58 -7.38 19.09
N ALA A 163 -1.35 -8.43 19.37
CA ALA A 163 -2.23 -8.56 20.52
C ALA A 163 -1.46 -9.21 21.68
N MET A 164 -1.36 -8.48 22.78
CA MET A 164 -0.51 -8.77 23.92
C MET A 164 -1.29 -9.52 25.03
N PRO A 165 -0.61 -10.35 25.85
CA PRO A 165 -1.25 -11.04 26.96
C PRO A 165 -1.69 -10.07 28.09
N GLY A 166 -0.97 -8.96 28.25
CA GLY A 166 -1.20 -7.94 29.27
C GLY A 166 -1.61 -6.57 28.68
N GLU A 167 -2.07 -5.67 29.55
CA GLU A 167 -2.34 -4.28 29.16
C GLU A 167 -1.05 -3.54 28.83
N ILE A 168 -1.09 -2.74 27.77
CA ILE A 168 0.00 -1.88 27.34
C ILE A 168 0.06 -0.68 28.29
N GLU A 169 1.18 -0.53 28.99
CA GLU A 169 1.44 0.65 29.80
C GLU A 169 1.97 1.78 28.90
N ASN A 170 3.02 1.49 28.14
CA ASN A 170 3.69 2.42 27.24
C ASN A 170 3.96 1.78 25.88
N SER A 171 3.95 2.59 24.82
CA SER A 171 4.33 2.15 23.48
C SER A 171 5.13 3.24 22.77
N GLU A 172 6.24 2.85 22.15
CA GLU A 172 7.14 3.70 21.38
C GLU A 172 7.13 3.25 19.92
N ASN A 173 6.82 4.17 19.01
CA ASN A 173 6.76 3.95 17.55
C ASN A 173 5.79 2.86 17.05
N PHE A 174 4.99 2.28 17.96
CA PHE A 174 3.78 1.53 17.63
C PHE A 174 2.56 2.45 17.65
N GLN A 175 1.64 2.23 16.71
CA GLN A 175 0.28 2.76 16.83
C GLN A 175 -0.52 1.89 17.80
N ARG A 176 -1.01 2.46 18.89
CA ARG A 176 -1.91 1.76 19.82
C ARG A 176 -3.31 1.69 19.23
N LEU A 177 -3.87 0.48 19.12
CA LEU A 177 -5.23 0.26 18.63
C LEU A 177 -6.24 0.17 19.78
N ASP A 178 -5.85 -0.49 20.88
CA ASP A 178 -6.65 -0.62 22.10
C ASP A 178 -5.73 -0.81 23.33
N ASN A 179 -6.28 -1.27 24.46
CA ASN A 179 -5.49 -1.44 25.68
C ASN A 179 -4.48 -2.60 25.63
N LYS A 180 -4.60 -3.56 24.70
CA LYS A 180 -3.74 -4.74 24.54
C LYS A 180 -3.17 -4.93 23.12
N THR A 181 -3.57 -4.12 22.16
CA THR A 181 -3.19 -4.28 20.76
C THR A 181 -2.40 -3.08 20.25
N VAL A 182 -1.26 -3.37 19.61
CA VAL A 182 -0.46 -2.39 18.87
C VAL A 182 -0.36 -2.77 17.40
N MET A 183 -0.09 -1.78 16.55
CA MET A 183 0.13 -1.94 15.13
C MET A 183 1.37 -1.18 14.67
N PHE A 184 2.14 -1.79 13.77
CA PHE A 184 3.20 -1.16 13.01
C PHE A 184 2.92 -1.33 11.52
N VAL A 185 3.01 -0.25 10.74
CA VAL A 185 2.76 -0.30 9.30
C VAL A 185 4.08 -0.30 8.55
N PHE A 186 4.38 -1.41 7.88
CA PHE A 186 5.47 -1.49 6.92
C PHE A 186 5.01 -0.90 5.60
N SER A 187 5.22 0.39 5.39
CA SER A 187 4.90 1.04 4.12
C SER A 187 6.09 1.73 3.48
N GLY A 188 6.17 1.66 2.15
CA GLY A 188 7.21 2.35 1.37
C GLY A 188 8.60 1.71 1.43
N GLY A 189 9.62 2.44 0.97
CA GLY A 189 11.02 2.00 0.98
C GLY A 189 11.83 2.38 2.21
N GLN A 190 11.23 3.08 3.18
CA GLN A 190 11.95 3.68 4.30
C GLN A 190 11.88 2.88 5.60
N TRP A 191 11.01 1.86 5.69
CA TRP A 191 10.82 1.08 6.92
C TRP A 191 12.11 0.42 7.44
N LEU A 192 13.04 0.05 6.55
CA LEU A 192 14.34 -0.48 6.94
C LEU A 192 15.24 0.55 7.61
N SER A 193 15.29 1.77 7.07
CA SER A 193 15.97 2.88 7.74
C SER A 193 15.26 3.22 9.05
N TYR A 194 13.93 3.09 9.09
CA TYR A 194 13.14 3.38 10.27
C TYR A 194 13.47 2.42 11.41
N LEU A 195 13.35 1.10 11.20
CA LEU A 195 13.66 0.09 12.23
C LEU A 195 15.15 0.07 12.62
N ARG A 196 16.05 0.52 11.75
CA ARG A 196 17.48 0.63 12.09
C ARG A 196 17.75 1.80 13.04
N ASN A 197 16.99 2.89 12.92
CA ASN A 197 17.27 4.15 13.60
C ASN A 197 16.28 4.43 14.75
N ASN A 198 15.22 3.64 14.90
CA ASN A 198 14.18 3.85 15.89
C ASN A 198 13.90 2.56 16.65
N ILE A 199 13.60 2.70 17.94
CA ILE A 199 13.13 1.61 18.78
C ILE A 199 11.62 1.48 18.58
N VAL A 200 11.14 0.29 18.22
CA VAL A 200 9.71 -0.01 18.11
C VAL A 200 9.34 -1.03 19.18
N GLN A 201 8.74 -0.56 20.27
CA GLN A 201 8.49 -1.39 21.44
C GLN A 201 7.21 -1.04 22.20
N ALA A 202 6.64 -2.01 22.90
CA ALA A 202 5.53 -1.82 23.82
C ALA A 202 5.83 -2.51 25.15
N THR A 203 5.69 -1.77 26.26
CA THR A 203 5.87 -2.28 27.62
C THR A 203 4.52 -2.63 28.21
N LEU A 204 4.40 -3.83 28.78
CA LEU A 204 3.19 -4.31 29.42
C LEU A 204 3.19 -3.97 30.91
N ALA A 205 2.03 -3.60 31.45
CA ALA A 205 1.87 -3.29 32.87
C ALA A 205 2.13 -4.52 33.77
N SER A 206 1.88 -5.73 33.25
CA SER A 206 2.17 -7.03 33.86
C SER A 206 2.26 -8.11 32.78
N ASP A 207 2.61 -9.36 33.15
CA ASP A 207 2.60 -10.51 32.22
C ASP A 207 1.22 -10.81 31.63
N GLY A 208 0.14 -10.37 32.30
CA GLY A 208 -1.23 -10.61 31.87
C GLY A 208 -1.65 -12.08 31.94
N SER A 209 -2.53 -12.47 31.02
CA SER A 209 -3.08 -13.82 30.91
C SER A 209 -2.90 -14.38 29.51
N ASP A 210 -3.08 -15.69 29.35
CA ASP A 210 -3.09 -16.29 28.02
C ASP A 210 -4.25 -15.71 27.20
N SER A 211 -3.94 -15.31 25.97
CA SER A 211 -4.90 -14.73 25.04
C SER A 211 -5.82 -15.80 24.44
N PHE A 212 -5.37 -17.06 24.44
CA PHE A 212 -6.12 -18.22 23.96
C PHE A 212 -5.52 -19.54 24.49
N ASP A 213 -6.28 -20.63 24.41
CA ASP A 213 -5.79 -21.97 24.76
C ASP A 213 -4.90 -22.53 23.63
N TYR A 214 -3.59 -22.38 23.82
CA TYR A 214 -2.58 -22.85 22.87
C TYR A 214 -2.65 -24.37 22.65
N LYS A 215 -2.85 -25.17 23.69
CA LYS A 215 -2.82 -26.64 23.59
C LYS A 215 -4.00 -27.18 22.78
N THR A 216 -5.17 -26.59 22.99
CA THR A 216 -6.38 -26.97 22.27
C THR A 216 -6.28 -26.57 20.79
N GLU A 217 -5.90 -25.32 20.49
CA GLU A 217 -5.80 -24.87 19.10
C GLU A 217 -4.70 -25.60 18.31
N ILE A 218 -3.51 -25.81 18.89
CA ILE A 218 -2.43 -26.50 18.19
C ILE A 218 -2.74 -27.98 17.92
N GLY A 219 -3.55 -28.62 18.77
CA GLY A 219 -4.00 -29.99 18.56
C GLY A 219 -4.82 -30.14 17.27
N GLY A 220 -5.64 -29.14 16.94
CA GLY A 220 -6.33 -29.06 15.66
C GLY A 220 -5.36 -28.78 14.51
N ALA A 221 -4.53 -27.75 14.63
CA ALA A 221 -3.59 -27.33 13.59
C ALA A 221 -2.60 -28.44 13.17
N LYS A 222 -2.10 -29.26 14.10
CA LYS A 222 -1.18 -30.36 13.78
C LYS A 222 -1.80 -31.43 12.87
N LYS A 223 -3.13 -31.63 12.94
CA LYS A 223 -3.82 -32.57 12.05
C LYS A 223 -3.81 -32.05 10.61
N ASP A 224 -4.07 -30.76 10.44
CA ASP A 224 -4.10 -30.10 9.13
C ASP A 224 -2.70 -29.97 8.52
N TYR A 225 -1.66 -29.79 9.35
CA TYR A 225 -0.30 -29.49 8.91
C TYR A 225 0.29 -30.54 7.96
N ALA A 226 0.10 -31.84 8.24
CA ALA A 226 0.59 -32.91 7.38
C ALA A 226 -0.09 -32.89 5.99
N GLU A 227 -1.39 -32.57 5.95
CA GLU A 227 -2.14 -32.43 4.71
C GLU A 227 -1.72 -31.18 3.93
N ILE A 228 -1.48 -30.06 4.62
CA ILE A 228 -0.96 -28.82 4.04
C ILE A 228 0.37 -29.08 3.34
N LEU A 229 1.34 -29.72 4.02
CA LEU A 229 2.64 -30.06 3.42
C LEU A 229 2.47 -30.96 2.21
N LYS A 230 1.62 -31.99 2.29
CA LYS A 230 1.33 -32.88 1.17
C LYS A 230 0.73 -32.15 -0.03
N ARG A 231 -0.19 -31.20 0.21
CA ARG A 231 -0.80 -30.36 -0.84
C ARG A 231 0.25 -29.46 -1.50
N ILE A 232 1.12 -28.82 -0.71
CA ILE A 232 2.22 -27.99 -1.22
C ILE A 232 3.21 -28.83 -2.03
N GLU A 233 3.63 -30.00 -1.53
CA GLU A 233 4.55 -30.90 -2.23
C GLU A 233 3.98 -31.46 -3.52
N THR A 234 2.67 -31.77 -3.55
CA THR A 234 1.98 -32.22 -4.75
C THR A 234 1.95 -31.11 -5.80
N ALA A 235 1.66 -29.88 -5.39
CA ALA A 235 1.72 -28.71 -6.27
C ALA A 235 3.15 -28.47 -6.80
N CYS A 236 4.18 -28.58 -5.94
CA CYS A 236 5.58 -28.56 -6.37
C CYS A 236 5.84 -29.61 -7.45
N ARG A 237 5.46 -30.88 -7.23
CA ARG A 237 5.72 -31.98 -8.17
C ARG A 237 5.03 -31.80 -9.51
N ASN A 238 3.76 -31.38 -9.52
CA ASN A 238 3.00 -31.13 -10.74
C ASN A 238 3.63 -29.99 -11.56
N ALA A 239 4.22 -29.00 -10.91
CA ALA A 239 4.98 -27.94 -11.55
C ALA A 239 6.38 -28.37 -12.06
N HIS A 240 6.84 -29.60 -11.77
CA HIS A 240 8.10 -30.14 -12.31
C HIS A 240 7.90 -31.03 -13.55
N THR A 241 6.72 -31.63 -13.75
CA THR A 241 6.45 -32.53 -14.89
C THR A 241 6.10 -31.82 -16.20
N SER A 242 5.99 -30.48 -16.21
CA SER A 242 5.65 -29.68 -17.41
C SER A 242 6.80 -29.51 -18.43
N LYS A 243 8.02 -29.99 -18.16
CA LYS A 243 9.21 -29.81 -19.04
C LYS A 243 9.63 -30.98 -19.93
N ASP A 244 9.05 -32.18 -19.81
CA ASP A 244 9.60 -33.39 -20.47
C ASP A 244 8.83 -33.95 -21.69
N SER A 245 8.04 -33.15 -22.41
CA SER A 245 7.48 -33.60 -23.70
C SER A 245 7.45 -32.54 -24.80
N ASN A 246 8.56 -32.47 -25.55
CA ASN A 246 8.63 -32.36 -27.02
C ASN A 246 9.94 -31.67 -27.44
N SER A 247 10.96 -32.47 -27.71
CA SER A 247 12.12 -32.05 -28.50
C SER A 247 11.80 -32.22 -30.00
N ILE A 248 12.46 -31.40 -30.83
CA ILE A 248 12.30 -31.24 -32.29
C ILE A 248 11.42 -30.02 -32.69
N SER A 249 11.69 -28.83 -32.14
CA SER A 249 11.41 -27.54 -32.83
C SER A 249 12.34 -26.35 -32.47
N ASP A 250 13.38 -26.58 -31.66
CA ASP A 250 13.97 -25.57 -30.77
C ASP A 250 14.73 -24.41 -31.44
N SER A 251 15.23 -24.52 -32.68
CA SER A 251 16.10 -23.46 -33.24
C SER A 251 15.38 -22.20 -33.71
N LYS A 252 14.14 -22.32 -34.20
CA LYS A 252 13.30 -21.17 -34.61
C LYS A 252 12.56 -20.55 -33.42
N ASP A 253 12.17 -21.37 -32.45
CA ASP A 253 11.46 -20.94 -31.23
C ASP A 253 12.37 -20.14 -30.29
N LEU A 254 13.65 -20.52 -30.15
CA LEU A 254 14.64 -19.73 -29.42
C LEU A 254 14.81 -18.29 -29.96
N SER A 255 14.77 -18.10 -31.29
CA SER A 255 14.94 -16.78 -31.89
C SER A 255 13.74 -15.84 -31.68
N LEU A 256 12.53 -16.37 -31.54
CA LEU A 256 11.31 -15.57 -31.32
C LEU A 256 11.12 -15.24 -29.85
N LYS A 257 11.41 -16.19 -28.95
CA LYS A 257 11.45 -15.96 -27.51
C LYS A 257 12.49 -14.90 -27.13
N ALA A 258 13.68 -14.95 -27.72
CA ALA A 258 14.72 -13.93 -27.52
C ALA A 258 14.26 -12.53 -27.95
N ARG A 259 13.53 -12.41 -29.06
CA ARG A 259 12.97 -11.14 -29.53
C ARG A 259 11.83 -10.64 -28.66
N LEU A 260 10.98 -11.53 -28.14
CA LEU A 260 9.93 -11.15 -27.20
C LEU A 260 10.54 -10.55 -25.92
N ARG A 261 11.62 -11.16 -25.41
CA ARG A 261 12.41 -10.63 -24.29
C ARG A 261 13.00 -9.25 -24.60
N GLU A 262 13.56 -9.06 -25.79
CA GLU A 262 14.09 -7.76 -26.22
C GLU A 262 12.99 -6.67 -26.25
N GLY A 263 11.80 -7.02 -26.76
CA GLY A 263 10.66 -6.11 -26.79
C GLY A 263 10.21 -5.69 -25.39
N LEU A 264 10.10 -6.65 -24.47
CA LEU A 264 9.70 -6.41 -23.07
C LEU A 264 10.75 -5.54 -22.35
N ALA A 265 12.03 -5.86 -22.51
CA ALA A 265 13.12 -5.06 -21.93
C ALA A 265 13.10 -3.61 -22.45
N ALA A 266 12.79 -3.41 -23.73
CA ALA A 266 12.63 -2.06 -24.29
C ALA A 266 11.43 -1.31 -23.70
N GLN A 267 10.30 -1.99 -23.42
CA GLN A 267 9.16 -1.37 -22.71
C GLN A 267 9.53 -0.92 -21.30
N GLU A 268 10.30 -1.73 -20.56
CA GLU A 268 10.71 -1.43 -19.19
C GLU A 268 11.67 -0.26 -19.10
N GLN A 269 12.52 -0.11 -20.11
CA GLN A 269 13.40 1.06 -20.28
C GLN A 269 12.64 2.32 -20.72
N GLY A 270 11.31 2.26 -20.85
CA GLY A 270 10.47 3.34 -21.36
C GLY A 270 10.64 3.60 -22.87
N ASN A 271 11.40 2.76 -23.58
CA ASN A 271 11.65 2.87 -25.01
C ASN A 271 10.54 2.15 -25.79
N PHE A 272 9.32 2.68 -25.67
CA PHE A 272 8.11 2.08 -26.21
C PHE A 272 8.14 1.99 -27.75
N GLU A 273 8.71 2.96 -28.44
CA GLU A 273 8.87 2.94 -29.91
C GLU A 273 9.76 1.79 -30.37
N ARG A 274 10.85 1.51 -29.66
CA ARG A 274 11.71 0.36 -29.95
C ARG A 274 10.97 -0.94 -29.69
N ALA A 275 10.26 -1.03 -28.57
CA ALA A 275 9.46 -2.21 -28.23
C ALA A 275 8.42 -2.53 -29.31
N VAL A 276 7.69 -1.52 -29.80
CA VAL A 276 6.72 -1.69 -30.90
C VAL A 276 7.38 -2.27 -32.14
N LYS A 277 8.53 -1.74 -32.58
CA LYS A 277 9.26 -2.27 -33.75
C LYS A 277 9.67 -3.73 -33.59
N ILE A 278 10.05 -4.13 -32.38
CA ILE A 278 10.44 -5.52 -32.07
C ILE A 278 9.21 -6.44 -32.14
N TYR A 279 8.07 -6.02 -31.59
CA TYR A 279 6.83 -6.81 -31.66
C TYR A 279 6.26 -6.90 -33.07
N GLU A 280 6.32 -5.81 -33.85
CA GLU A 280 5.96 -5.82 -35.27
C GLU A 280 6.84 -6.79 -36.06
N TYR A 281 8.14 -6.85 -35.73
CA TYR A 281 9.05 -7.82 -36.33
C TYR A 281 8.61 -9.26 -36.01
N ILE A 282 8.21 -9.55 -34.76
CA ILE A 282 7.73 -10.88 -34.33
C ILE A 282 6.50 -11.28 -35.13
N ILE A 283 5.53 -10.37 -35.28
CA ILE A 283 4.30 -10.59 -36.06
C ILE A 283 4.61 -10.79 -37.56
N LYS A 284 5.57 -10.04 -38.11
CA LYS A 284 5.90 -10.05 -39.54
C LYS A 284 6.76 -11.22 -39.99
N ASN A 285 7.73 -11.64 -39.18
CA ASN A 285 8.72 -12.67 -39.56
C ASN A 285 8.45 -14.04 -38.92
N GLY A 286 7.55 -14.12 -37.94
CA GLY A 286 7.09 -15.37 -37.37
C GLY A 286 5.87 -15.89 -38.14
N ARG A 287 6.04 -16.94 -38.95
CA ARG A 287 4.97 -17.95 -39.08
C ARG A 287 4.91 -18.77 -37.78
N ALA A 288 4.73 -18.08 -36.66
CA ALA A 288 4.72 -18.62 -35.31
C ALA A 288 3.28 -18.83 -34.89
N ASP A 289 3.10 -19.76 -33.96
CA ASP A 289 1.82 -20.09 -33.35
C ASP A 289 0.96 -18.84 -33.06
N GLU A 290 -0.35 -19.04 -33.19
CA GLU A 290 -1.36 -18.00 -32.99
C GLU A 290 -1.20 -17.28 -31.64
N LYS A 291 -0.71 -18.00 -30.62
CA LYS A 291 -0.51 -17.51 -29.25
C LYS A 291 0.59 -16.44 -29.16
N SER A 292 1.74 -16.64 -29.80
CA SER A 292 2.87 -15.70 -29.80
C SER A 292 2.58 -14.44 -30.60
N SER A 293 1.90 -14.60 -31.74
CA SER A 293 1.46 -13.48 -32.57
C SER A 293 0.42 -12.61 -31.86
N ALA A 294 -0.55 -13.25 -31.19
CA ALA A 294 -1.55 -12.55 -30.38
C ALA A 294 -0.92 -11.82 -29.19
N GLY A 295 0.05 -12.43 -28.51
CA GLY A 295 0.78 -11.83 -27.40
C GLY A 295 1.58 -10.58 -27.81
N ALA A 296 2.33 -10.65 -28.91
CA ALA A 296 3.06 -9.49 -29.44
C ALA A 296 2.11 -8.37 -29.89
N ALA A 297 0.99 -8.71 -30.53
CA ALA A 297 -0.01 -7.73 -30.97
C ALA A 297 -0.67 -7.00 -29.78
N TYR A 298 -0.92 -7.70 -28.67
CA TYR A 298 -1.37 -7.10 -27.42
C TYR A 298 -0.32 -6.15 -26.82
N GLN A 299 0.95 -6.54 -26.79
CA GLN A 299 2.02 -5.70 -26.24
C GLN A 299 2.24 -4.40 -27.01
N ILE A 300 1.98 -4.38 -28.32
CA ILE A 300 1.93 -3.14 -29.11
C ILE A 300 0.84 -2.21 -28.58
N GLY A 301 -0.35 -2.72 -28.28
CA GLY A 301 -1.44 -1.93 -27.69
C GLY A 301 -1.05 -1.33 -26.34
N VAL A 302 -0.36 -2.11 -25.49
CA VAL A 302 0.17 -1.64 -24.20
C VAL A 302 1.20 -0.51 -24.39
N CYS A 303 2.16 -0.66 -25.32
CA CYS A 303 3.11 0.40 -25.64
C CYS A 303 2.42 1.68 -26.08
N LEU A 304 1.48 1.57 -27.03
CA LEU A 304 0.74 2.72 -27.56
C LEU A 304 -0.04 3.44 -26.45
N HIS A 305 -0.63 2.69 -25.52
CA HIS A 305 -1.31 3.26 -24.38
C HIS A 305 -0.35 4.01 -23.44
N LYS A 306 0.80 3.41 -23.10
CA LYS A 306 1.84 4.05 -22.27
C LYS A 306 2.46 5.29 -22.92
N MET A 307 2.48 5.35 -24.25
CA MET A 307 2.91 6.52 -25.02
C MET A 307 1.84 7.62 -25.12
N GLY A 308 0.67 7.45 -24.50
CA GLY A 308 -0.45 8.39 -24.60
C GLY A 308 -1.20 8.33 -25.93
N ARG A 309 -0.85 7.41 -26.85
CA ARG A 309 -1.50 7.22 -28.15
C ARG A 309 -2.76 6.37 -28.01
N ARG A 310 -3.70 6.86 -27.21
CA ARG A 310 -4.91 6.14 -26.75
C ARG A 310 -5.75 5.55 -27.88
N GLU A 311 -6.06 6.33 -28.91
CA GLU A 311 -6.87 5.87 -30.05
C GLU A 311 -6.21 4.72 -30.83
N GLN A 312 -4.88 4.77 -30.95
CA GLN A 312 -4.11 3.72 -31.62
C GLN A 312 -4.08 2.45 -30.76
N ALA A 313 -3.95 2.60 -29.44
CA ALA A 313 -4.03 1.48 -28.51
C ALA A 313 -5.39 0.77 -28.58
N ILE A 314 -6.49 1.53 -28.59
CA ILE A 314 -7.86 0.99 -28.71
C ILE A 314 -8.00 0.18 -30.00
N LYS A 315 -7.65 0.77 -31.15
CA LYS A 315 -7.70 0.07 -32.45
C LYS A 315 -6.86 -1.20 -32.45
N GLN A 316 -5.72 -1.17 -31.78
CA GLN A 316 -4.84 -2.34 -31.69
C GLN A 316 -5.46 -3.44 -30.82
N PHE A 317 -6.03 -3.11 -29.66
CA PHE A 317 -6.73 -4.07 -28.80
C PHE A 317 -7.96 -4.67 -29.49
N GLU A 318 -8.77 -3.86 -30.20
CA GLU A 318 -9.87 -4.35 -31.03
C GLU A 318 -9.39 -5.29 -32.13
N SER A 319 -8.26 -4.98 -32.77
CA SER A 319 -7.67 -5.86 -33.77
C SER A 319 -7.21 -7.18 -33.17
N VAL A 320 -6.72 -7.20 -31.92
CA VAL A 320 -6.31 -8.45 -31.24
C VAL A 320 -7.54 -9.31 -30.97
N ILE A 321 -8.62 -8.73 -30.46
CA ILE A 321 -9.89 -9.44 -30.19
C ILE A 321 -10.45 -10.03 -31.49
N LYS A 322 -10.46 -9.24 -32.58
CA LYS A 322 -10.99 -9.68 -33.87
C LYS A 322 -10.15 -10.79 -34.52
N LYS A 323 -8.83 -10.71 -34.43
CA LYS A 323 -7.91 -11.65 -35.10
C LYS A 323 -7.62 -12.90 -34.29
N TYR A 324 -7.71 -12.82 -32.96
CA TYR A 324 -7.33 -13.90 -32.04
C TYR A 324 -8.39 -14.12 -30.95
N PRO A 325 -9.67 -14.32 -31.30
CA PRO A 325 -10.80 -14.23 -30.36
C PRO A 325 -10.75 -15.26 -29.22
N GLN A 326 -10.08 -16.40 -29.41
CA GLN A 326 -9.94 -17.45 -28.40
C GLN A 326 -8.60 -17.39 -27.63
N SER A 327 -7.79 -16.35 -27.88
CA SER A 327 -6.49 -16.22 -27.24
C SER A 327 -6.57 -15.51 -25.88
N PRO A 328 -5.67 -15.80 -24.93
CA PRO A 328 -5.53 -15.02 -23.71
C PRO A 328 -5.26 -13.53 -23.97
N ALA A 329 -4.69 -13.19 -25.13
CA ALA A 329 -4.44 -11.82 -25.53
C ALA A 329 -5.73 -11.07 -25.89
N ALA A 330 -6.76 -11.73 -26.43
CA ALA A 330 -8.07 -11.13 -26.65
C ALA A 330 -8.74 -10.77 -25.32
N LEU A 331 -8.76 -11.68 -24.34
CA LEU A 331 -9.30 -11.40 -23.01
C LEU A 331 -8.57 -10.24 -22.32
N LYS A 332 -7.23 -10.19 -22.43
CA LYS A 332 -6.43 -9.07 -21.90
C LYS A 332 -6.74 -7.76 -22.63
N SER A 333 -6.99 -7.81 -23.94
CA SER A 333 -7.37 -6.65 -24.75
C SER A 333 -8.76 -6.14 -24.39
N GLU A 334 -9.73 -7.03 -24.13
CA GLU A 334 -11.07 -6.66 -23.66
C GLU A 334 -11.02 -5.97 -22.29
N LYS A 335 -10.23 -6.50 -21.35
CA LYS A 335 -9.99 -5.88 -20.04
C LYS A 335 -9.37 -4.49 -20.19
N MET A 336 -8.33 -4.34 -21.03
CA MET A 336 -7.70 -3.04 -21.26
C MET A 336 -8.68 -2.02 -21.89
N LEU A 337 -9.54 -2.45 -22.82
CA LEU A 337 -10.57 -1.57 -23.39
C LEU A 337 -11.59 -1.15 -22.33
N ALA A 338 -12.02 -2.06 -21.46
CA ALA A 338 -12.91 -1.76 -20.34
C ALA A 338 -12.25 -0.78 -19.36
N ASP A 339 -10.99 -1.00 -18.98
CA ASP A 339 -10.24 -0.11 -18.08
C ASP A 339 -10.05 1.28 -18.67
N ILE A 340 -9.72 1.36 -19.97
CA ILE A 340 -9.63 2.62 -20.72
C ILE A 340 -10.98 3.34 -20.66
N SER A 341 -12.09 2.66 -20.96
CA SER A 341 -13.45 3.23 -20.90
C SER A 341 -13.84 3.67 -19.48
N LEU A 342 -13.53 2.86 -18.47
CA LEU A 342 -13.82 3.15 -17.07
C LEU A 342 -13.02 4.37 -16.59
N ALA A 343 -11.74 4.45 -16.91
CA ALA A 343 -10.92 5.63 -16.60
C ALA A 343 -11.47 6.90 -17.27
N GLU A 344 -12.02 6.78 -18.48
CA GLU A 344 -12.69 7.89 -19.18
C GLU A 344 -13.98 8.32 -18.46
N SER A 345 -14.81 7.36 -18.06
CA SER A 345 -16.03 7.64 -17.29
C SER A 345 -15.73 8.24 -15.91
N ARG A 346 -14.67 7.75 -15.25
CA ARG A 346 -14.21 8.23 -13.95
C ARG A 346 -13.65 9.63 -14.04
N LYS A 347 -12.80 9.93 -15.03
CA LYS A 347 -12.30 11.28 -15.28
C LYS A 347 -13.46 12.25 -15.57
N LYS A 348 -14.44 11.85 -16.38
CA LYS A 348 -15.65 12.65 -16.64
C LYS A 348 -16.53 12.81 -15.39
N ALA A 349 -16.57 11.84 -14.48
CA ALA A 349 -17.32 11.91 -13.23
C ALA A 349 -16.59 12.79 -12.18
N GLU A 350 -15.26 12.69 -12.08
CA GLU A 350 -14.40 13.52 -11.25
C GLU A 350 -14.43 14.99 -11.72
N GLU A 351 -14.46 15.23 -13.04
CA GLU A 351 -14.65 16.59 -13.60
C GLU A 351 -16.05 17.16 -13.35
N LYS A 352 -17.06 16.31 -13.12
CA LYS A 352 -18.46 16.71 -12.92
C LYS A 352 -18.86 16.89 -11.44
N ALA A 353 -18.07 16.41 -10.49
CA ALA A 353 -18.44 16.33 -9.08
C ALA A 353 -17.42 17.06 -8.17
N LYS A 354 -17.37 18.39 -8.28
CA LYS A 354 -16.63 19.25 -7.34
C LYS A 354 -17.44 19.40 -6.05
N VAL A 355 -16.86 18.98 -4.93
CA VAL A 355 -17.38 19.30 -3.59
C VAL A 355 -16.71 20.59 -3.14
N PHE A 356 -17.45 21.61 -2.75
CA PHE A 356 -16.89 22.92 -2.35
C PHE A 356 -17.72 23.56 -1.24
N VAL A 357 -17.18 24.62 -0.64
CA VAL A 357 -17.89 25.44 0.35
C VAL A 357 -18.86 26.38 -0.36
N VAL A 358 -20.14 26.29 -0.01
CA VAL A 358 -21.24 27.08 -0.58
C VAL A 358 -21.41 28.40 0.17
N ASP A 359 -21.34 28.35 1.51
CA ASP A 359 -21.56 29.52 2.35
C ASP A 359 -20.84 29.42 3.69
N THR A 360 -20.68 30.56 4.35
CA THR A 360 -20.10 30.66 5.70
C THR A 360 -20.91 31.63 6.58
N ILE A 361 -20.90 31.37 7.88
CA ILE A 361 -21.42 32.29 8.90
C ILE A 361 -20.33 32.46 9.98
N PRO A 362 -19.83 33.68 10.24
CA PRO A 362 -20.05 34.92 9.50
C PRO A 362 -19.72 34.83 8.00
N LYS A 363 -20.18 35.80 7.21
CA LYS A 363 -19.93 35.81 5.77
C LYS A 363 -18.42 35.90 5.50
N LEU A 364 -17.95 35.19 4.47
CA LEU A 364 -16.55 35.23 4.05
C LEU A 364 -16.15 36.69 3.78
N TYR A 365 -15.02 37.11 4.37
CA TYR A 365 -14.48 38.46 4.36
C TYR A 365 -15.37 39.52 5.01
N ALA A 366 -16.30 39.15 5.91
CA ALA A 366 -16.97 40.13 6.77
C ALA A 366 -15.94 40.82 7.70
N GLU A 367 -16.06 42.13 7.88
CA GLU A 367 -15.09 42.95 8.63
C GLU A 367 -15.64 43.52 9.95
N ASP A 368 -16.93 43.31 10.22
CA ASP A 368 -17.68 43.89 11.32
C ASP A 368 -18.38 42.83 12.19
N VAL A 369 -17.77 41.65 12.30
CA VAL A 369 -18.36 40.53 13.05
C VAL A 369 -18.42 40.84 14.55
N ASP A 370 -19.58 40.65 15.18
CA ASP A 370 -19.74 40.79 16.63
C ASP A 370 -18.79 39.81 17.37
N PRO A 371 -17.86 40.30 18.23
CA PRO A 371 -16.97 39.47 19.02
C PRO A 371 -17.70 38.47 19.94
N ASN A 372 -18.98 38.70 20.25
CA ASN A 372 -19.81 37.79 21.02
C ASN A 372 -20.41 36.64 20.19
N THR A 373 -20.07 36.55 18.90
CA THR A 373 -20.48 35.43 18.04
C THR A 373 -19.98 34.11 18.63
N ALA A 374 -20.92 33.28 19.11
CA ALA A 374 -20.61 32.06 19.86
C ALA A 374 -20.20 30.86 18.98
N SER A 375 -20.42 30.93 17.67
CA SER A 375 -20.09 29.85 16.74
C SER A 375 -19.90 30.34 15.32
N ILE A 376 -19.02 29.67 14.58
CA ILE A 376 -18.87 29.84 13.15
C ILE A 376 -19.38 28.60 12.39
N LYS A 377 -19.81 28.77 11.14
CA LYS A 377 -20.41 27.73 10.31
C LYS A 377 -19.86 27.73 8.90
N ILE A 378 -19.78 26.54 8.32
CA ILE A 378 -19.42 26.30 6.92
C ILE A 378 -20.46 25.37 6.32
N THR A 379 -21.07 25.78 5.20
CA THR A 379 -22.03 24.99 4.44
C THR A 379 -21.34 24.40 3.21
N PHE A 380 -21.48 23.10 2.98
CA PHE A 380 -20.88 22.38 1.86
C PHE A 380 -21.89 22.08 0.76
N SER A 381 -21.39 21.89 -0.47
CA SER A 381 -22.21 21.59 -1.64
C SER A 381 -22.86 20.20 -1.61
N GLU A 382 -22.40 19.32 -0.71
CA GLU A 382 -22.92 17.97 -0.50
C GLU A 382 -22.90 17.58 0.98
N PRO A 383 -23.69 16.56 1.39
CA PRO A 383 -23.53 15.93 2.69
C PRO A 383 -22.12 15.34 2.89
N MET A 384 -21.52 15.63 4.04
CA MET A 384 -20.14 15.31 4.39
C MET A 384 -20.05 14.14 5.37
N LYS A 385 -18.90 13.47 5.38
CA LYS A 385 -18.57 12.50 6.43
C LYS A 385 -18.54 13.19 7.78
N LYS A 386 -19.18 12.59 8.80
CA LYS A 386 -19.27 13.18 10.14
C LYS A 386 -17.98 13.07 10.96
N THR A 387 -16.99 12.30 10.50
CA THR A 387 -15.69 12.10 11.16
C THR A 387 -14.56 12.09 10.13
N GLY A 388 -13.30 12.16 10.58
CA GLY A 388 -12.12 12.05 9.71
C GLY A 388 -11.74 13.34 8.96
N TRP A 389 -12.38 14.45 9.30
CA TRP A 389 -12.05 15.80 8.85
C TRP A 389 -11.18 16.53 9.87
N PHE A 390 -10.46 17.55 9.41
CA PHE A 390 -9.67 18.46 10.25
C PHE A 390 -9.69 19.85 9.63
N TYR A 391 -9.50 20.87 10.48
CA TYR A 391 -9.37 22.28 10.11
C TYR A 391 -8.09 22.81 10.73
N SER A 392 -7.50 23.86 10.14
CA SER A 392 -6.21 24.38 10.61
C SER A 392 -6.11 25.89 10.54
N SER A 393 -5.02 26.42 11.11
CA SER A 393 -4.68 27.85 11.06
C SER A 393 -4.22 28.29 9.67
N PHE A 394 -4.30 29.59 9.39
CA PHE A 394 -3.79 30.17 8.15
C PHE A 394 -3.20 31.56 8.42
N ALA A 395 -1.87 31.62 8.59
CA ALA A 395 -1.17 32.85 8.93
C ALA A 395 -1.30 33.90 7.80
N PRO A 396 -1.25 35.22 8.11
CA PRO A 396 -0.97 35.81 9.41
C PRO A 396 -2.20 36.00 10.31
N ALA A 397 -3.40 35.62 9.86
CA ALA A 397 -4.61 35.74 10.67
C ALA A 397 -4.57 34.81 11.89
N ASP A 398 -5.26 35.23 12.96
CA ASP A 398 -5.38 34.45 14.18
C ASP A 398 -6.30 33.24 13.96
N PHE A 399 -6.14 32.23 14.82
CA PHE A 399 -7.04 31.08 14.84
C PHE A 399 -8.07 31.26 15.96
N PRO A 400 -9.38 31.12 15.69
CA PRO A 400 -10.40 31.33 16.71
C PRO A 400 -10.29 30.26 17.80
N ALA A 401 -10.32 30.69 19.07
CA ALA A 401 -10.27 29.77 20.19
C ALA A 401 -11.55 28.92 20.21
N ALA A 402 -11.40 27.60 20.22
CA ALA A 402 -12.54 26.68 20.26
C ALA A 402 -13.20 26.69 21.66
N ALA A 403 -14.49 27.01 21.72
CA ALA A 403 -15.28 27.00 22.95
C ALA A 403 -16.06 25.67 23.14
N GLY A 404 -15.94 24.74 22.20
CA GLY A 404 -16.67 23.47 22.21
C GLY A 404 -16.23 22.54 21.08
N LYS A 405 -16.87 21.38 21.00
CA LYS A 405 -16.57 20.39 19.96
C LYS A 405 -17.27 20.78 18.65
N PRO A 406 -16.55 20.85 17.53
CA PRO A 406 -17.18 21.03 16.24
C PRO A 406 -17.99 19.81 15.83
N ALA A 407 -19.10 20.03 15.11
CA ALA A 407 -19.98 18.97 14.66
C ALA A 407 -20.71 19.34 13.37
N PHE A 408 -21.11 18.31 12.62
CA PHE A 408 -22.07 18.45 11.54
C PHE A 408 -23.50 18.42 12.07
N ASP A 409 -24.38 19.14 11.39
CA ASP A 409 -25.82 19.05 11.58
C ASP A 409 -26.37 17.65 11.22
N SER A 410 -27.68 17.47 11.38
CA SER A 410 -28.32 16.18 11.09
C SER A 410 -28.17 15.80 9.61
N THR A 411 -28.26 16.78 8.70
CA THR A 411 -28.16 16.60 7.25
C THR A 411 -26.73 16.30 6.78
N GLY A 412 -25.72 16.70 7.57
CA GLY A 412 -24.31 16.53 7.23
C GLY A 412 -23.78 17.61 6.27
N SER A 413 -24.56 18.64 5.97
CA SER A 413 -24.17 19.70 5.03
C SER A 413 -23.62 20.95 5.70
N GLU A 414 -23.88 21.14 6.99
CA GLU A 414 -23.42 22.30 7.75
C GLU A 414 -22.50 21.85 8.90
N TRP A 415 -21.26 22.34 8.89
CA TRP A 415 -20.30 22.16 9.96
C TRP A 415 -20.28 23.39 10.85
N THR A 416 -20.43 23.20 12.17
CA THR A 416 -20.41 24.28 13.17
C THR A 416 -19.24 24.10 14.12
N LEU A 417 -18.48 25.17 14.36
CA LEU A 417 -17.47 25.24 15.42
C LEU A 417 -17.88 26.29 16.46
N PRO A 418 -18.12 25.89 17.72
CA PRO A 418 -18.25 26.84 18.81
C PRO A 418 -16.93 27.57 19.06
N VAL A 419 -16.97 28.91 19.14
CA VAL A 419 -15.78 29.77 19.25
C VAL A 419 -15.93 30.80 20.37
N ALA A 420 -14.80 31.26 20.88
CA ALA A 420 -14.69 32.47 21.68
C ALA A 420 -13.80 33.45 20.92
N LEU A 421 -14.38 34.55 20.46
CA LEU A 421 -13.68 35.55 19.66
C LEU A 421 -13.27 36.74 20.53
N GLU A 422 -12.22 37.43 20.11
CA GLU A 422 -11.78 38.70 20.68
C GLU A 422 -12.16 39.85 19.73
N ALA A 423 -12.40 41.02 20.30
CA ALA A 423 -12.66 42.23 19.52
C ALA A 423 -11.40 42.69 18.78
N GLY A 424 -11.59 43.22 17.58
CA GLY A 424 -10.49 43.77 16.80
C GLY A 424 -9.46 42.73 16.32
N LYS A 425 -9.91 41.55 15.86
CA LYS A 425 -9.05 40.48 15.34
C LYS A 425 -9.48 40.03 13.95
N ILE A 426 -8.52 39.59 13.13
CA ILE A 426 -8.77 38.89 11.87
C ILE A 426 -8.55 37.40 12.13
N TYR A 427 -9.56 36.59 11.84
CA TYR A 427 -9.52 35.15 12.01
C TYR A 427 -9.49 34.42 10.68
N ALA A 428 -8.77 33.29 10.63
CA ALA A 428 -8.80 32.38 9.49
C ALA A 428 -8.92 30.90 9.91
N VAL A 429 -9.78 30.16 9.22
CA VAL A 429 -9.95 28.70 9.35
C VAL A 429 -9.78 28.04 7.99
N ALA A 430 -8.78 27.18 7.86
CA ALA A 430 -8.46 26.51 6.62
C ALA A 430 -9.08 25.11 6.53
N VAL A 431 -9.78 24.85 5.42
CA VAL A 431 -10.41 23.59 5.03
C VAL A 431 -9.54 22.92 3.98
N ASN A 432 -9.06 21.71 4.26
CA ASN A 432 -8.18 20.90 3.39
C ASN A 432 -6.90 21.61 2.91
N CYS A 433 -6.54 22.74 3.53
CA CYS A 433 -5.35 23.52 3.32
C CYS A 433 -4.84 24.08 4.66
N GLY A 434 -3.71 24.79 4.66
CA GLY A 434 -3.11 25.37 5.85
C GLY A 434 -1.61 25.16 5.96
N ASP A 435 -0.99 25.93 6.86
CA ASP A 435 0.46 25.81 7.13
C ASP A 435 0.76 24.51 7.90
N ASP A 436 -0.14 24.10 8.79
CA ASP A 436 -0.05 22.84 9.53
C ASP A 436 -0.45 21.60 8.69
N ALA A 437 -1.24 21.79 7.62
CA ALA A 437 -1.65 20.70 6.73
C ALA A 437 -0.46 20.05 5.98
N LYS A 438 0.67 20.77 5.85
CA LYS A 438 1.91 20.26 5.25
C LYS A 438 2.63 19.22 6.11
N LEU A 439 2.29 19.11 7.40
CA LEU A 439 2.92 18.19 8.35
C LEU A 439 2.31 16.78 8.35
N ILE A 440 1.18 16.57 7.66
CA ILE A 440 0.48 15.27 7.61
C ILE A 440 0.60 14.65 6.21
N LYS A 441 1.79 14.15 5.85
CA LYS A 441 2.08 13.68 4.47
C LYS A 441 1.50 12.32 4.06
N ASN A 442 0.78 11.59 4.92
CA ASN A 442 0.37 10.20 4.63
C ASN A 442 -1.09 9.85 5.02
N PHE A 443 -1.97 10.82 5.27
CA PHE A 443 -3.38 10.56 5.58
C PHE A 443 -4.32 11.23 4.58
N GLN A 444 -5.23 10.46 3.96
CA GLN A 444 -6.38 10.98 3.22
C GLN A 444 -7.48 11.48 4.18
N THR A 445 -7.11 12.21 5.23
CA THR A 445 -8.05 12.86 6.16
C THR A 445 -8.36 14.27 5.66
N GLY A 446 -9.56 14.77 5.92
CA GLY A 446 -10.02 16.06 5.42
C GLY A 446 -11.53 16.09 5.24
N PHE A 447 -12.08 17.27 4.95
CA PHE A 447 -13.50 17.43 4.64
C PHE A 447 -13.80 16.71 3.33
N GLN A 448 -14.62 15.65 3.40
CA GLN A 448 -15.03 14.80 2.30
C GLN A 448 -16.55 14.62 2.29
N SER A 449 -17.13 14.53 1.10
CA SER A 449 -18.51 14.10 0.95
C SER A 449 -18.68 12.66 1.45
N VAL A 450 -19.93 12.24 1.70
CA VAL A 450 -20.26 10.86 2.05
C VAL A 450 -19.76 9.87 0.99
N SER A 451 -19.73 10.26 -0.29
CA SER A 451 -19.19 9.46 -1.40
C SER A 451 -17.65 9.39 -1.43
N GLY A 452 -16.97 10.13 -0.55
CA GLY A 452 -15.52 10.13 -0.40
C GLY A 452 -14.78 11.13 -1.29
N GLN A 453 -15.48 12.06 -1.93
CA GLN A 453 -14.86 13.13 -2.71
C GLN A 453 -14.34 14.23 -1.78
N MET A 454 -13.12 14.70 -2.02
CA MET A 454 -12.52 15.78 -1.23
C MET A 454 -13.20 17.11 -1.55
N CYS A 455 -13.50 17.87 -0.51
CA CYS A 455 -13.85 19.28 -0.66
C CYS A 455 -12.65 20.05 -1.23
N GLU A 456 -12.89 20.96 -2.17
CA GLU A 456 -11.91 21.94 -2.63
C GLU A 456 -11.33 22.70 -1.44
N LYS A 457 -10.06 23.10 -1.56
CA LYS A 457 -9.38 23.86 -0.53
C LYS A 457 -10.10 25.20 -0.36
N PHE A 458 -10.24 25.62 0.89
CA PHE A 458 -10.96 26.85 1.20
C PHE A 458 -10.38 27.47 2.47
N VAL A 459 -10.22 28.79 2.48
CA VAL A 459 -9.79 29.54 3.65
C VAL A 459 -10.94 30.47 4.05
N PHE A 460 -11.54 30.19 5.20
CA PHE A 460 -12.61 31.00 5.76
C PHE A 460 -12.00 32.14 6.58
N VAL A 461 -12.13 33.38 6.10
CA VAL A 461 -11.60 34.59 6.75
C VAL A 461 -12.72 35.53 7.14
N PHE A 462 -12.62 36.17 8.31
CA PHE A 462 -13.47 37.28 8.75
C PHE A 462 -12.73 38.11 9.83
N ALA A 463 -13.15 39.36 10.03
CA ALA A 463 -12.65 40.22 11.10
C ALA A 463 -13.76 40.61 12.07
N THR A 464 -13.42 40.72 13.35
CA THR A 464 -14.34 41.16 14.40
C THR A 464 -14.33 42.66 14.57
N SER A 465 -15.48 43.23 14.92
CA SER A 465 -15.61 44.64 15.22
C SER A 465 -14.71 45.04 16.40
N GLN A 466 -14.28 46.30 16.41
CA GLN A 466 -13.51 46.88 17.50
C GLN A 466 -14.35 46.96 18.79
N ALA A 467 -13.66 46.96 19.94
CA ALA A 467 -14.31 47.19 21.24
C ALA A 467 -14.73 48.66 21.41
N ASP A 468 -13.94 49.60 20.86
CA ASP A 468 -14.30 51.01 20.77
C ASP A 468 -15.03 51.26 19.43
N PRO A 469 -16.32 51.68 19.46
CA PRO A 469 -17.08 51.97 18.24
C PRO A 469 -16.53 53.17 17.44
N ASN A 470 -15.58 53.95 17.97
CA ASN A 470 -14.93 55.06 17.27
C ASN A 470 -13.53 54.70 16.74
N ALA A 471 -13.02 53.50 17.01
CA ALA A 471 -11.74 53.05 16.46
C ALA A 471 -11.86 52.80 14.96
N GLU A 472 -10.74 52.92 14.24
CA GLU A 472 -10.71 52.60 12.82
C GLU A 472 -11.13 51.13 12.59
N PRO A 473 -12.01 50.86 11.60
CA PRO A 473 -12.41 49.50 11.25
C PRO A 473 -11.21 48.64 10.88
N ILE A 474 -11.26 47.36 11.25
CA ILE A 474 -10.25 46.40 10.79
C ILE A 474 -10.61 45.98 9.39
N THR A 475 -9.69 46.21 8.46
CA THR A 475 -9.82 45.75 7.08
C THR A 475 -8.95 44.52 6.85
N ILE A 476 -9.47 43.57 6.09
CA ILE A 476 -8.72 42.40 5.64
C ILE A 476 -7.92 42.82 4.40
N ASP A 477 -6.59 42.78 4.53
CA ASP A 477 -5.69 43.24 3.47
C ASP A 477 -5.83 42.44 2.16
N ASP A 478 -5.81 43.14 1.02
CA ASP A 478 -5.98 42.56 -0.33
C ASP A 478 -4.89 41.52 -0.66
N GLU A 479 -3.65 41.70 -0.20
CA GLU A 479 -2.56 40.73 -0.37
C GLU A 479 -2.88 39.44 0.37
N PHE A 480 -3.50 39.54 1.54
CA PHE A 480 -3.94 38.38 2.30
C PHE A 480 -5.13 37.67 1.63
N ILE A 481 -6.09 38.42 1.08
CA ILE A 481 -7.18 37.86 0.28
C ILE A 481 -6.61 37.09 -0.92
N GLU A 482 -5.69 37.68 -1.69
CA GLU A 482 -5.06 37.03 -2.84
C GLU A 482 -4.31 35.75 -2.44
N ARG A 483 -3.62 35.77 -1.28
CA ARG A 483 -2.96 34.59 -0.73
C ARG A 483 -3.96 33.49 -0.37
N CYS A 484 -5.11 33.84 0.20
CA CYS A 484 -6.17 32.89 0.51
C CYS A 484 -6.76 32.26 -0.77
N GLU A 485 -7.01 33.06 -1.80
CA GLU A 485 -7.51 32.59 -3.09
C GLU A 485 -6.50 31.68 -3.81
N LYS A 486 -5.20 31.98 -3.75
CA LYS A 486 -4.13 31.11 -4.28
C LYS A 486 -3.96 29.79 -3.53
N ALA A 487 -4.48 29.71 -2.30
CA ALA A 487 -4.43 28.49 -1.49
C ALA A 487 -5.58 27.52 -1.81
N LYS A 488 -6.67 28.01 -2.45
CA LYS A 488 -7.75 27.19 -3.02
C LYS A 488 -7.23 26.35 -4.19
#